data_AF-A0A0S7X2K7-F1
#
_entry.id   AF-A0A0S7X2K7-F1
#
_cell.length_a   1.000
_cell.length_b   1.000
_cell.length_c   1.000
_cell.angle_alpha   90.00
_cell.angle_beta   90.00
_cell.angle_gamma   90.00
#
_symmetry.space_group_name_H-M   'P 1'
#
loop_
_entity.id
_entity.type
_entity.pdbx_description
1 polymer ?
#
loop_
_entity_poly.entity_id
_entity_poly.type
_entity_poly.pdbx_seq_one_letter_code
_entity_poly.pdbx_strand_id
1 'polypeptide(L)'
;MIISACSLFYMLSTYVVEQASHQTIKYAFYLAPLILFTLIKGINENKKNYLLFSVILWSLAVGDMHWVIFGGIIFLSYIIYDAIYTEGSISGIFKKISINSVFVFGIFLLLNAYWIISGMLSGGTSGNVLTGVGGCFGNASMSNMIAMKGSFGLHNAYGELPQFLSFLEGINLNVFLIVLTFLGLLSFVLVHKKYKEHFFFGLLFTLAIFLSAGPHFAPELFNWFIIDAPLHSFYGWAFRTPKFHQFLILALTPLIAISGIKINQFLKAKNKKIGKAFPFIFLIIVVGFSVFPNYPLLTGDFNGRLKTVEIPEDYKKTIDYLEKDSGDYKIVWGPPHMGPASWNSNPIGNLTNEISPKPCRNDFEILYPLLFGYRLRYTPLILRGTTKNISDFLSPLSVKYLIIHNDILWLKEEIDKTLLYLKEQDKLTLKEENGFVSIFEVENSNSHIEILPLNIDIFEGLEKYNSLTYLEQFNANKIGVIYKNQADLYKISTPSQILVTGNDLRFLNIMSLKGIEFKPFDQCEHYNPDELWSKTTINSAAFRQYLDKRNLLTHYQFDYGKGLVFTWGEDSLEIPFDIEENNNYKLFIRYFENWRGEKMTVHLNGKPIQIETREQLNKFIWK
;
A
#
# COMPACT_ATOMS: atom_id res chain seq x y z
N MET A 1 35.13 7.32 -20.71
CA MET A 1 34.58 6.13 -21.39
C MET A 1 34.18 5.03 -20.41
N ILE A 2 35.08 4.38 -19.67
CA ILE A 2 34.67 3.36 -18.66
C ILE A 2 33.71 3.96 -17.62
N ILE A 3 34.08 5.08 -17.01
CA ILE A 3 33.20 5.80 -16.05
C ILE A 3 31.89 6.19 -16.73
N SER A 4 31.95 6.72 -17.95
CA SER A 4 30.77 7.10 -18.74
C SER A 4 29.83 5.91 -18.99
N ALA A 5 30.36 4.72 -19.27
CA ALA A 5 29.58 3.50 -19.45
C ALA A 5 28.84 3.12 -18.16
N CYS A 6 29.51 3.21 -17.02
CA CYS A 6 28.91 2.94 -15.71
C CYS A 6 27.86 3.99 -15.32
N SER A 7 28.09 5.27 -15.65
CA SER A 7 27.07 6.31 -15.47
C SER A 7 25.83 6.02 -16.31
N LEU A 8 25.98 5.58 -17.56
CA LEU A 8 24.87 5.15 -18.40
C LEU A 8 24.15 3.93 -17.84
N PHE A 9 24.87 2.94 -17.31
CA PHE A 9 24.26 1.81 -16.61
C PHE A 9 23.38 2.25 -15.44
N TYR A 10 23.84 3.19 -14.61
CA TYR A 10 23.03 3.73 -13.52
C TYR A 10 21.76 4.42 -14.05
N MET A 11 21.93 5.25 -15.08
CA MET A 11 20.84 6.03 -15.70
C MET A 11 19.79 5.15 -16.40
N LEU A 12 20.22 4.03 -16.99
CA LEU A 12 19.41 3.10 -17.79
C LEU A 12 19.13 1.80 -17.04
N SER A 13 19.05 1.87 -15.71
CA SER A 13 18.89 0.72 -14.84
C SER A 13 17.42 0.25 -14.76
N THR A 14 17.24 -0.98 -14.28
CA THR A 14 15.95 -1.62 -14.02
C THR A 14 15.04 -0.77 -13.14
N TYR A 15 15.60 -0.10 -12.13
CA TYR A 15 14.84 0.73 -11.20
C TYR A 15 14.03 1.82 -11.93
N VAL A 16 14.62 2.41 -12.98
CA VAL A 16 13.99 3.48 -13.78
C VAL A 16 12.76 2.94 -14.54
N VAL A 17 12.88 1.75 -15.10
CA VAL A 17 11.78 1.07 -15.80
C VAL A 17 10.68 0.70 -14.83
N GLU A 18 11.04 0.10 -13.70
CA GLU A 18 10.08 -0.35 -12.70
C GLU A 18 9.28 0.81 -12.10
N GLN A 19 9.96 1.93 -11.83
CA GLN A 19 9.37 3.15 -11.27
C GLN A 19 8.88 4.14 -12.33
N ALA A 20 8.58 3.71 -13.56
CA ALA A 20 8.14 4.60 -14.65
C ALA A 20 7.00 5.57 -14.23
N SER A 21 6.04 5.08 -13.44
CA SER A 21 4.90 5.85 -12.93
C SER A 21 5.17 6.64 -11.63
N HIS A 22 6.32 6.44 -10.96
CA HIS A 22 6.67 7.10 -9.71
C HIS A 22 7.79 8.13 -9.93
N GLN A 23 7.42 9.30 -10.46
CA GLN A 23 8.38 10.33 -10.88
C GLN A 23 9.24 10.87 -9.74
N THR A 24 8.66 11.09 -8.56
CA THR A 24 9.36 11.61 -7.36
C THR A 24 10.43 10.64 -6.86
N ILE A 25 10.11 9.35 -6.79
CA ILE A 25 11.05 8.30 -6.41
C ILE A 25 12.20 8.19 -7.43
N LYS A 26 11.91 8.27 -8.73
CA LYS A 26 12.94 8.29 -9.79
C LYS A 26 13.85 9.51 -9.70
N TYR A 27 13.28 10.69 -9.47
CA TYR A 27 14.05 11.92 -9.30
C TYR A 27 15.09 11.79 -8.18
N ALA A 28 14.64 11.29 -7.04
CA ALA A 28 15.48 11.07 -5.88
C ALA A 28 16.54 9.97 -6.11
N PHE A 29 16.20 8.90 -6.85
CA PHE A 29 17.18 7.92 -7.32
C PHE A 29 18.30 8.59 -8.14
N TYR A 30 17.98 9.46 -9.10
CA TYR A 30 19.01 10.15 -9.87
C TYR A 30 19.88 11.11 -9.04
N LEU A 31 19.37 11.65 -7.94
CA LEU A 31 20.14 12.48 -7.00
C LEU A 31 21.04 11.65 -6.05
N ALA A 32 20.71 10.39 -5.81
CA ALA A 32 21.37 9.53 -4.81
C ALA A 32 22.91 9.48 -4.94
N PRO A 33 23.51 9.35 -6.15
CA PRO A 33 24.95 9.34 -6.30
C PRO A 33 25.60 10.65 -5.84
N LEU A 34 24.95 11.79 -6.08
CA LEU A 34 25.46 13.10 -5.69
C LEU A 34 25.32 13.32 -4.17
N ILE A 35 24.19 12.89 -3.59
CA ILE A 35 23.97 12.88 -2.14
C ILE A 35 25.09 12.08 -1.45
N LEU A 36 25.32 10.85 -1.91
CA LEU A 36 26.33 9.97 -1.32
C LEU A 36 27.75 10.51 -1.55
N PHE A 37 28.06 11.01 -2.75
CA PHE A 37 29.38 11.59 -3.03
C PHE A 37 29.69 12.79 -2.13
N THR A 38 28.75 13.72 -1.97
CA THR A 38 28.92 14.92 -1.14
C THR A 38 28.99 14.57 0.34
N LEU A 39 28.24 13.56 0.80
CA LEU A 39 28.38 12.98 2.13
C LEU A 39 29.79 12.40 2.36
N ILE A 40 30.25 11.51 1.47
CA ILE A 40 31.58 10.89 1.52
C ILE A 40 32.66 11.96 1.62
N LYS A 41 32.59 12.96 0.74
CA LYS A 41 33.56 14.05 0.69
C LYS A 41 33.51 14.93 1.94
N GLY A 42 32.32 15.26 2.43
CA GLY A 42 32.13 16.05 3.64
C GLY A 42 32.71 15.39 4.88
N ILE A 43 32.54 14.08 5.01
CA ILE A 43 33.09 13.30 6.13
C ILE A 43 34.60 13.11 5.98
N ASN A 44 35.08 12.61 4.84
CA ASN A 44 36.50 12.32 4.64
C ASN A 44 37.39 13.57 4.69
N GLU A 45 36.90 14.70 4.16
CA GLU A 45 37.64 15.98 4.16
C GLU A 45 37.29 16.85 5.39
N ASN A 46 36.41 16.41 6.28
CA ASN A 46 35.89 17.17 7.41
C ASN A 46 35.34 18.56 7.02
N LYS A 47 34.62 18.64 5.90
CA LYS A 47 34.08 19.87 5.32
C LYS A 47 32.57 19.94 5.48
N LYS A 48 32.12 20.70 6.48
CA LYS A 48 30.69 20.91 6.79
C LYS A 48 29.86 21.43 5.62
N ASN A 49 30.43 22.21 4.71
CA ASN A 49 29.70 22.71 3.53
C ASN A 49 29.25 21.57 2.61
N TYR A 50 30.05 20.51 2.45
CA TYR A 50 29.64 19.34 1.68
C TYR A 50 28.56 18.53 2.41
N LEU A 51 28.62 18.44 3.74
CA LEU A 51 27.55 17.83 4.55
C LEU A 51 26.24 18.62 4.49
N LEU A 52 26.32 19.95 4.60
CA LEU A 52 25.16 20.81 4.43
C LEU A 52 24.55 20.62 3.03
N PHE A 53 25.40 20.61 2.00
CA PHE A 53 24.94 20.40 0.63
C PHE A 53 24.31 19.00 0.44
N SER A 54 24.87 17.94 1.03
CA SER A 54 24.26 16.61 0.96
C SER A 54 22.89 16.58 1.65
N VAL A 55 22.72 17.27 2.78
CA VAL A 55 21.43 17.38 3.48
C VAL A 55 20.41 18.19 2.68
N ILE A 56 20.83 19.26 2.00
CA ILE A 56 19.96 20.02 1.09
C ILE A 56 19.50 19.13 -0.07
N LEU A 57 20.43 18.40 -0.70
CA LEU A 57 20.11 17.46 -1.77
C LEU A 57 19.19 16.34 -1.28
N TRP A 58 19.40 15.84 -0.07
CA TRP A 58 18.50 14.87 0.54
C TRP A 58 17.10 15.46 0.77
N SER A 59 17.00 16.69 1.27
CA SER A 59 15.71 17.37 1.45
C SER A 59 14.97 17.55 0.11
N LEU A 60 15.69 17.86 -0.97
CA LEU A 60 15.12 17.91 -2.33
C LEU A 60 14.68 16.52 -2.84
N ALA A 61 15.40 15.47 -2.45
CA ALA A 61 15.04 14.09 -2.79
C ALA A 61 13.79 13.60 -2.04
N VAL A 62 13.37 14.25 -0.94
CA VAL A 62 12.11 13.95 -0.24
C VAL A 62 10.91 14.59 -0.95
N GLY A 63 10.74 14.24 -2.23
CA GLY A 63 9.46 14.41 -2.92
C GLY A 63 8.48 13.26 -2.62
N ASP A 64 8.98 12.19 -2.02
CA ASP A 64 8.22 11.02 -1.59
C ASP A 64 8.73 10.59 -0.20
N MET A 65 7.81 10.23 0.71
CA MET A 65 8.14 9.87 2.09
C MET A 65 9.12 8.68 2.18
N HIS A 66 9.19 7.80 1.18
CA HIS A 66 10.15 6.69 1.19
C HIS A 66 11.59 7.21 1.28
N TRP A 67 11.87 8.37 0.70
CA TRP A 67 13.21 8.97 0.67
C TRP A 67 13.64 9.63 1.97
N VAL A 68 12.73 9.85 2.91
CA VAL A 68 13.09 10.12 4.31
C VAL A 68 13.86 8.92 4.87
N ILE A 69 13.32 7.72 4.67
CA ILE A 69 13.89 6.48 5.20
C ILE A 69 15.10 6.07 4.37
N PHE A 70 14.99 6.06 3.04
CA PHE A 70 16.07 5.65 2.15
C PHE A 70 17.29 6.56 2.23
N GLY A 71 17.08 7.88 2.24
CA GLY A 71 18.18 8.82 2.48
C GLY A 71 18.76 8.64 3.88
N GLY A 72 17.93 8.51 4.93
CA GLY A 72 18.39 8.20 6.28
C GLY A 72 19.31 6.97 6.36
N ILE A 73 18.95 5.89 5.65
CA ILE A 73 19.77 4.67 5.54
C ILE A 73 21.11 4.95 4.84
N ILE A 74 21.11 5.70 3.72
CA ILE A 74 22.36 6.09 3.04
C ILE A 74 23.28 6.87 4.00
N PHE A 75 22.74 7.87 4.71
CA PHE A 75 23.52 8.69 5.62
C PHE A 75 24.06 7.90 6.81
N LEU A 76 23.20 7.16 7.51
CA LEU A 76 23.60 6.37 8.67
C LEU A 76 24.57 5.26 8.29
N SER A 77 24.33 4.54 7.20
CA SER A 77 25.22 3.46 6.77
C SER A 77 26.65 3.96 6.53
N TYR A 78 26.81 5.09 5.84
CA TYR A 78 28.15 5.63 5.59
C TYR A 78 28.77 6.28 6.84
N ILE A 79 28.00 7.01 7.66
CA ILE A 79 28.50 7.60 8.93
C ILE A 79 29.00 6.50 9.88
N ILE A 80 28.21 5.44 10.07
CA ILE A 80 28.57 4.30 10.92
C ILE A 80 29.80 3.60 10.35
N TYR A 81 29.81 3.32 9.05
CA TYR A 81 30.93 2.69 8.38
C TYR A 81 32.23 3.49 8.54
N ASP A 82 32.20 4.79 8.27
CA ASP A 82 33.35 5.69 8.43
C ASP A 82 33.85 5.71 9.88
N ALA A 83 32.95 5.82 10.86
CA ALA A 83 33.32 5.83 12.26
C ALA A 83 34.03 4.53 12.68
N ILE A 84 33.48 3.37 12.31
CA ILE A 84 34.10 2.06 12.57
C ILE A 84 35.47 1.95 11.88
N TYR A 85 35.59 2.50 10.66
CA TYR A 85 36.83 2.40 9.89
C TYR A 85 37.95 3.29 10.44
N THR A 86 37.63 4.49 10.95
CA THR A 86 38.64 5.47 11.37
C THR A 86 38.96 5.45 12.86
N GLU A 87 38.00 5.09 13.70
CA GLU A 87 38.13 5.19 15.15
C GLU A 87 38.60 3.86 15.74
N GLY A 88 39.69 3.91 16.52
CA GLY A 88 40.24 2.73 17.20
C GLY A 88 39.56 2.38 18.53
N SER A 89 38.59 3.18 19.00
CA SER A 89 37.91 2.98 20.28
C SER A 89 36.40 3.11 20.14
N ILE A 90 35.65 2.30 20.91
CA ILE A 90 34.18 2.31 20.93
C ILE A 90 33.63 3.70 21.25
N SER A 91 34.23 4.40 22.22
CA SER A 91 33.85 5.77 22.58
C SER A 91 34.06 6.76 21.42
N GLY A 92 35.18 6.63 20.69
CA GLY A 92 35.43 7.41 19.47
C GLY A 92 34.39 7.16 18.38
N ILE A 93 34.03 5.90 18.15
CA ILE A 93 32.99 5.49 17.20
C ILE A 93 31.66 6.18 17.54
N PHE A 94 31.18 6.04 18.78
CA PHE A 94 29.92 6.65 19.21
C PHE A 94 29.95 8.17 19.12
N LYS A 95 31.05 8.80 19.54
CA LYS A 95 31.20 10.26 19.45
C LYS A 95 31.09 10.75 18.01
N LYS A 96 31.78 10.08 17.07
CA LYS A 96 31.79 10.47 15.66
C LYS A 96 30.43 10.24 14.99
N ILE A 97 29.78 9.11 15.28
CA ILE A 97 28.40 8.85 14.83
C ILE A 97 27.47 9.94 15.34
N SER A 98 27.48 10.22 16.65
CA SER A 98 26.58 11.21 17.26
C SER A 98 26.77 12.60 16.68
N ILE A 99 28.02 13.08 16.53
CA ILE A 99 28.30 14.42 15.99
C ILE A 99 27.78 14.55 14.55
N ASN A 100 28.12 13.60 13.68
CA ASN A 100 27.75 13.67 12.27
C ASN A 100 26.23 13.46 12.09
N SER A 101 25.63 12.54 12.83
CA SER A 101 24.19 12.29 12.80
C SER A 101 23.40 13.50 13.31
N VAL A 102 23.78 14.08 14.46
CA VAL A 102 23.10 15.29 14.97
C VAL A 102 23.19 16.44 13.98
N PHE A 103 24.34 16.63 13.33
CA PHE A 103 24.48 17.66 12.30
C PHE A 103 23.56 17.39 11.09
N VAL A 104 23.64 16.20 10.51
CA VAL A 104 22.88 15.82 9.30
C VAL A 104 21.38 15.81 9.57
N PHE A 105 20.95 15.04 10.58
CA PHE A 105 19.52 14.87 10.89
C PHE A 105 18.93 16.13 11.53
N GLY A 106 19.70 16.88 12.33
CA GLY A 106 19.25 18.16 12.88
C GLY A 106 18.94 19.18 11.77
N ILE A 107 19.84 19.34 10.80
CA ILE A 107 19.60 20.23 9.65
C ILE A 107 18.45 19.71 8.79
N PHE A 108 18.39 18.40 8.53
CA PHE A 108 17.30 17.81 7.77
C PHE A 108 15.95 18.10 8.42
N LEU A 109 15.82 17.88 9.74
CA LEU A 109 14.61 18.17 10.50
C LEU A 109 14.25 19.65 10.45
N LEU A 110 15.23 20.56 10.56
CA LEU A 110 14.98 22.00 10.44
C LEU A 110 14.45 22.39 9.06
N LEU A 111 15.04 21.87 7.99
CA LEU A 111 14.61 22.16 6.61
C LEU A 111 13.24 21.55 6.27
N ASN A 112 12.88 20.43 6.91
CA ASN A 112 11.69 19.66 6.60
C ASN A 112 10.59 19.76 7.69
N ALA A 113 10.80 20.57 8.72
CA ALA A 113 9.87 20.75 9.83
C ALA A 113 8.46 21.14 9.36
N TYR A 114 8.36 21.94 8.30
CA TYR A 114 7.10 22.46 7.79
C TYR A 114 6.11 21.37 7.38
N TRP A 115 6.57 20.22 6.85
CA TRP A 115 5.70 19.10 6.49
C TRP A 115 5.74 17.96 7.52
N ILE A 116 6.87 17.76 8.20
CA ILE A 116 6.99 16.73 9.24
C ILE A 116 6.03 17.05 10.39
N ILE A 117 6.03 18.29 10.90
CA ILE A 117 5.18 18.69 12.02
C ILE A 117 3.71 18.59 11.61
N SER A 118 3.34 19.14 10.44
CA SER A 118 1.96 19.06 9.94
C SER A 118 1.50 17.61 9.75
N GLY A 119 2.34 16.73 9.21
CA GLY A 119 2.01 15.31 9.03
C GLY A 119 1.84 14.55 10.36
N MET A 120 2.65 14.88 11.38
CA MET A 120 2.49 14.31 12.72
C MET A 120 1.22 14.82 13.39
N LEU A 121 0.89 16.12 13.25
CA LEU A 121 -0.30 16.73 13.82
C LEU A 121 -1.60 16.29 13.12
N SER A 122 -1.55 16.00 11.82
CA SER A 122 -2.70 15.53 11.05
C SER A 122 -3.10 14.09 11.37
N GLY A 123 -2.42 13.43 12.33
CA GLY A 123 -2.76 12.07 12.75
C GLY A 123 -2.57 11.03 11.65
N GLY A 124 -1.70 11.29 10.68
CA GLY A 124 -1.41 10.42 9.54
C GLY A 124 -0.61 9.17 9.93
N THR A 125 -0.95 8.52 11.04
CA THR A 125 -0.51 7.14 11.24
C THR A 125 -1.38 6.30 10.34
N SER A 126 -0.76 5.61 9.37
CA SER A 126 -1.50 4.66 8.56
C SER A 126 -2.05 3.59 9.49
N GLY A 127 -3.33 3.69 9.87
CA GLY A 127 -4.11 2.66 10.54
C GLY A 127 -4.34 1.42 9.68
N ASN A 128 -3.51 1.26 8.63
CA ASN A 128 -3.46 0.07 7.81
C ASN A 128 -2.92 -1.05 8.68
N VAL A 129 -3.87 -1.77 9.29
CA VAL A 129 -3.82 -3.21 9.53
C VAL A 129 -2.85 -3.81 8.54
N LEU A 130 -1.83 -4.49 9.06
CA LEU A 130 -0.71 -5.08 8.34
C LEU A 130 -1.21 -6.13 7.34
N THR A 131 -1.73 -5.70 6.21
CA THR A 131 -2.30 -6.61 5.21
C THR A 131 -1.17 -7.15 4.34
N GLY A 132 -0.76 -8.40 4.62
CA GLY A 132 -0.04 -9.28 3.69
C GLY A 132 1.29 -8.75 3.14
N VAL A 133 2.31 -8.60 3.99
CA VAL A 133 3.69 -8.25 3.59
C VAL A 133 4.20 -9.18 2.47
N GLY A 134 3.84 -10.47 2.49
CA GLY A 134 4.30 -11.46 1.52
C GLY A 134 3.92 -11.17 0.05
N GLY A 135 2.78 -10.53 -0.21
CA GLY A 135 2.31 -10.30 -1.58
C GLY A 135 3.20 -9.34 -2.38
N CYS A 136 3.78 -8.34 -1.72
CA CYS A 136 4.63 -7.33 -2.37
C CYS A 136 6.04 -7.82 -2.69
N PHE A 137 6.47 -8.93 -2.08
CA PHE A 137 7.79 -9.55 -2.30
C PHE A 137 7.73 -10.75 -3.25
N GLY A 138 6.57 -11.06 -3.85
CA GLY A 138 6.39 -12.25 -4.70
C GLY A 138 7.43 -12.39 -5.83
N ASN A 139 7.93 -11.26 -6.36
CA ASN A 139 8.95 -11.25 -7.42
C ASN A 139 10.39 -11.02 -6.91
N ALA A 140 10.61 -10.87 -5.61
CA ALA A 140 11.92 -10.58 -5.02
C ALA A 140 12.79 -11.83 -4.82
N SER A 141 12.82 -12.73 -5.81
CA SER A 141 13.66 -13.93 -5.78
C SER A 141 15.15 -13.57 -5.84
N MET A 142 16.03 -14.45 -5.35
CA MET A 142 17.47 -14.19 -5.37
C MET A 142 18.01 -13.93 -6.79
N SER A 143 17.50 -14.62 -7.82
CA SER A 143 17.90 -14.37 -9.21
C SER A 143 17.51 -12.98 -9.69
N ASN A 144 16.31 -12.51 -9.31
CA ASN A 144 15.86 -11.15 -9.60
C ASN A 144 16.67 -10.12 -8.81
N MET A 145 17.01 -10.37 -7.54
CA MET A 145 17.87 -9.48 -6.73
C MET A 145 19.27 -9.34 -7.33
N ILE A 146 19.90 -10.44 -7.76
CA ILE A 146 21.21 -10.41 -8.45
C ILE A 146 21.10 -9.67 -9.80
N ALA A 147 19.95 -9.79 -10.48
CA ALA A 147 19.61 -9.00 -11.66
C ALA A 147 19.10 -7.58 -11.33
N MET A 148 19.13 -7.15 -10.07
CA MET A 148 18.68 -5.82 -9.60
C MET A 148 17.22 -5.48 -9.96
N LYS A 149 16.34 -6.48 -9.99
CA LYS A 149 14.91 -6.35 -10.29
C LYS A 149 14.11 -6.64 -9.03
N GLY A 150 13.31 -5.69 -8.54
CA GLY A 150 12.60 -5.86 -7.27
C GLY A 150 11.09 -5.71 -7.34
N SER A 151 10.56 -4.91 -8.26
CA SER A 151 9.16 -4.47 -8.22
C SER A 151 8.14 -5.61 -8.26
N PHE A 152 7.12 -5.51 -7.41
CA PHE A 152 5.96 -6.40 -7.45
C PHE A 152 5.26 -6.37 -8.82
N GLY A 153 5.32 -5.25 -9.53
CA GLY A 153 4.75 -5.07 -10.87
C GLY A 153 5.69 -5.42 -12.02
N LEU A 154 6.70 -6.26 -11.80
CA LEU A 154 7.69 -6.64 -12.82
C LEU A 154 7.05 -7.10 -14.14
N HIS A 155 6.07 -7.99 -14.10
CA HIS A 155 5.37 -8.49 -15.29
C HIS A 155 4.66 -7.38 -16.10
N ASN A 156 4.16 -6.33 -15.43
CA ASN A 156 3.50 -5.21 -16.10
C ASN A 156 4.49 -4.29 -16.84
N ALA A 157 5.76 -4.28 -16.39
CA ALA A 157 6.79 -3.47 -17.02
C ALA A 157 7.46 -4.18 -18.20
N TYR A 158 7.52 -5.51 -18.17
CA TYR A 158 8.19 -6.34 -19.15
C TYR A 158 7.17 -7.27 -19.81
N GLY A 159 6.50 -6.77 -20.85
CA GLY A 159 5.57 -7.53 -21.68
C GLY A 159 6.28 -8.25 -22.82
N GLU A 160 5.57 -8.44 -23.93
CA GLU A 160 6.13 -9.01 -25.16
C GLU A 160 7.31 -8.18 -25.66
N LEU A 161 8.32 -8.87 -26.17
CA LEU A 161 9.48 -8.21 -26.76
C LEU A 161 9.06 -7.46 -28.03
N PRO A 162 9.50 -6.20 -28.21
CA PRO A 162 9.33 -5.51 -29.48
C PRO A 162 9.95 -6.31 -30.62
N GLN A 163 9.39 -6.18 -31.82
CA GLN A 163 9.84 -6.93 -33.01
C GLN A 163 11.36 -6.80 -33.27
N PHE A 164 11.98 -5.65 -32.97
CA PHE A 164 13.43 -5.46 -33.14
C PHE A 164 14.30 -6.24 -32.14
N LEU A 165 13.71 -6.82 -31.09
CA LEU A 165 14.35 -7.68 -30.10
C LEU A 165 13.84 -9.13 -30.14
N SER A 166 13.05 -9.52 -31.14
CA SER A 166 12.53 -10.89 -31.26
C SER A 166 13.63 -11.95 -31.33
N PHE A 167 14.83 -11.59 -31.78
CA PHE A 167 16.00 -12.48 -31.75
C PHE A 167 16.46 -12.88 -30.34
N LEU A 168 15.98 -12.18 -29.29
CA LEU A 168 16.22 -12.51 -27.89
C LEU A 168 15.06 -13.29 -27.26
N GLU A 169 14.01 -13.60 -28.02
CA GLU A 169 12.88 -14.37 -27.54
C GLU A 169 13.32 -15.76 -27.05
N GLY A 170 12.78 -16.18 -25.91
CA GLY A 170 13.20 -17.42 -25.21
C GLY A 170 14.48 -17.29 -24.38
N ILE A 171 15.23 -16.18 -24.47
CA ILE A 171 16.38 -15.93 -23.59
C ILE A 171 15.91 -15.21 -22.32
N ASN A 172 16.32 -15.73 -21.16
CA ASN A 172 16.13 -14.99 -19.90
C ASN A 172 17.04 -13.76 -19.87
N LEU A 173 16.47 -12.58 -20.15
CA LEU A 173 17.20 -11.32 -20.19
C LEU A 173 17.91 -10.96 -18.88
N ASN A 174 17.53 -11.54 -17.74
CA ASN A 174 18.22 -11.32 -16.48
C ASN A 174 19.69 -11.76 -16.54
N VAL A 175 20.07 -12.68 -17.43
CA VAL A 175 21.46 -13.11 -17.62
C VAL A 175 22.39 -11.93 -17.90
N PHE A 176 21.95 -10.94 -18.69
CA PHE A 176 22.75 -9.75 -18.99
C PHE A 176 23.07 -8.94 -17.72
N LEU A 177 22.08 -8.72 -16.85
CA LEU A 177 22.28 -7.98 -15.60
C LEU A 177 23.09 -8.77 -14.59
N ILE A 178 22.89 -10.10 -14.53
CA ILE A 178 23.68 -10.99 -13.67
C ILE A 178 25.17 -10.92 -14.07
N VAL A 179 25.49 -10.88 -15.36
CA VAL A 179 26.88 -10.71 -15.81
C VAL A 179 27.46 -9.37 -15.36
N LEU A 180 26.69 -8.28 -15.39
CA LEU A 180 27.13 -6.99 -14.86
C LEU A 180 27.37 -7.03 -13.35
N THR A 181 26.53 -7.76 -12.61
CA THR A 181 26.73 -8.01 -11.19
C THR A 181 28.05 -8.72 -10.93
N PHE A 182 28.33 -9.82 -11.63
CA PHE A 182 29.61 -10.53 -11.53
C PHE A 182 30.79 -9.65 -11.93
N LEU A 183 30.64 -8.84 -12.99
CA LEU A 183 31.66 -7.89 -13.41
C LEU A 183 31.97 -6.86 -12.31
N GLY A 184 30.96 -6.37 -11.58
CA GLY A 184 31.17 -5.49 -10.43
C GLY A 184 31.88 -6.21 -9.27
N LEU A 185 31.43 -7.42 -8.92
CA LEU A 185 32.03 -8.22 -7.85
C LEU A 185 33.48 -8.63 -8.12
N LEU A 186 33.88 -8.76 -9.40
CA LEU A 186 35.26 -9.01 -9.81
C LEU A 186 36.25 -7.96 -9.27
N SER A 187 35.78 -6.77 -8.92
CA SER A 187 36.61 -5.71 -8.31
C SER A 187 37.27 -6.19 -7.01
N PHE A 188 36.61 -7.05 -6.24
CA PHE A 188 37.15 -7.59 -4.98
C PHE A 188 38.33 -8.55 -5.18
N VAL A 189 38.43 -9.17 -6.36
CA VAL A 189 39.53 -10.05 -6.76
C VAL A 189 40.66 -9.24 -7.40
N LEU A 190 40.32 -8.27 -8.26
CA LEU A 190 41.31 -7.50 -9.03
C LEU A 190 42.04 -6.44 -8.20
N VAL A 191 41.39 -5.87 -7.18
CA VAL A 191 41.95 -4.81 -6.34
C VAL A 191 42.68 -5.40 -5.14
N HIS A 192 44.01 -5.42 -5.21
CA HIS A 192 44.86 -5.96 -4.14
C HIS A 192 44.89 -5.05 -2.90
N LYS A 193 44.99 -3.73 -3.11
CA LYS A 193 44.88 -2.72 -2.03
C LYS A 193 43.50 -2.07 -2.09
N LYS A 194 42.58 -2.59 -1.29
CA LYS A 194 41.20 -2.10 -1.25
C LYS A 194 41.16 -0.72 -0.59
N TYR A 195 40.52 0.23 -1.25
CA TYR A 195 40.25 1.55 -0.68
C TYR A 195 39.03 1.45 0.24
N LYS A 196 38.95 2.34 1.22
CA LYS A 196 37.83 2.43 2.16
C LYS A 196 36.47 2.40 1.45
N GLU A 197 36.28 3.27 0.46
CA GLU A 197 35.02 3.38 -0.28
C GLU A 197 34.71 2.11 -1.08
N HIS A 198 35.72 1.38 -1.56
CA HIS A 198 35.53 0.12 -2.27
C HIS A 198 34.88 -0.94 -1.37
N PHE A 199 35.32 -1.02 -0.11
CA PHE A 199 34.70 -1.91 0.87
C PHE A 199 33.29 -1.45 1.26
N PHE A 200 33.08 -0.14 1.43
CA PHE A 200 31.75 0.42 1.68
C PHE A 200 30.74 0.01 0.61
N PHE A 201 31.07 0.17 -0.67
CA PHE A 201 30.17 -0.22 -1.75
C PHE A 201 29.90 -1.73 -1.79
N GLY A 202 30.88 -2.58 -1.45
CA GLY A 202 30.63 -4.01 -1.27
C GLY A 202 29.66 -4.32 -0.15
N LEU A 203 29.85 -3.68 1.01
CA LEU A 203 28.97 -3.84 2.16
C LEU A 203 27.55 -3.34 1.85
N LEU A 204 27.42 -2.17 1.23
CA LEU A 204 26.13 -1.60 0.83
C LEU A 204 25.41 -2.52 -0.16
N PHE A 205 26.13 -3.08 -1.14
CA PHE A 205 25.56 -4.05 -2.08
C PHE A 205 25.02 -5.29 -1.37
N THR A 206 25.84 -5.91 -0.50
CA THR A 206 25.43 -7.10 0.27
C THR A 206 24.23 -6.82 1.16
N LEU A 207 24.23 -5.72 1.92
CA LEU A 207 23.10 -5.34 2.77
C LEU A 207 21.84 -5.06 1.93
N ALA A 208 21.99 -4.38 0.80
CA ALA A 208 20.87 -4.11 -0.10
C ALA A 208 20.26 -5.38 -0.70
N ILE A 209 21.03 -6.47 -0.90
CA ILE A 209 20.47 -7.76 -1.36
C ILE A 209 19.52 -8.29 -0.30
N PHE A 210 19.98 -8.35 0.95
CA PHE A 210 19.15 -8.83 2.07
C PHE A 210 17.92 -7.95 2.26
N LEU A 211 18.10 -6.64 2.19
CA LEU A 211 17.00 -5.71 2.37
C LEU A 211 15.95 -5.80 1.26
N SER A 212 16.39 -6.07 0.02
CA SER A 212 15.51 -6.16 -1.14
C SER A 212 14.81 -7.52 -1.23
N ALA A 213 15.47 -8.60 -0.79
CA ALA A 213 14.86 -9.93 -0.69
C ALA A 213 13.79 -9.99 0.41
N GLY A 214 13.97 -9.18 1.47
CA GLY A 214 12.95 -8.96 2.49
C GLY A 214 12.58 -10.24 3.26
N PRO A 215 11.28 -10.53 3.42
CA PRO A 215 10.82 -11.70 4.16
C PRO A 215 11.29 -13.05 3.60
N HIS A 216 11.71 -13.14 2.34
CA HIS A 216 12.23 -14.40 1.78
C HIS A 216 13.55 -14.84 2.40
N PHE A 217 14.33 -13.89 2.96
CA PHE A 217 15.63 -14.20 3.55
C PHE A 217 15.57 -14.26 5.09
N ALA A 218 14.91 -13.28 5.70
CA ALA A 218 14.80 -13.18 7.16
C ALA A 218 13.38 -12.75 7.55
N PRO A 219 12.38 -13.65 7.45
CA PRO A 219 10.97 -13.32 7.66
C PRO A 219 10.73 -12.74 9.05
N GLU A 220 11.28 -13.36 10.10
CA GLU A 220 11.15 -12.89 11.48
C GLU A 220 11.70 -11.48 11.68
N LEU A 221 12.90 -11.19 11.16
CA LEU A 221 13.52 -9.87 11.30
C LEU A 221 12.73 -8.80 10.53
N PHE A 222 12.26 -9.13 9.32
CA PHE A 222 11.47 -8.20 8.52
C PHE A 222 10.10 -7.94 9.13
N ASN A 223 9.44 -8.99 9.62
CA ASN A 223 8.19 -8.86 10.36
C ASN A 223 8.42 -8.00 11.60
N TRP A 224 9.47 -8.27 12.39
CA TRP A 224 9.82 -7.43 13.54
C TRP A 224 10.01 -5.96 13.15
N PHE A 225 10.77 -5.64 12.08
CA PHE A 225 10.94 -4.25 11.63
C PHE A 225 9.62 -3.58 11.21
N ILE A 226 8.74 -4.33 10.56
CA ILE A 226 7.49 -3.82 10.00
C ILE A 226 6.40 -3.69 11.08
N ILE A 227 6.46 -4.54 12.12
CA ILE A 227 5.35 -4.81 13.05
C ILE A 227 5.72 -4.45 14.49
N ASP A 228 6.84 -4.95 15.00
CA ASP A 228 7.12 -4.95 16.45
C ASP A 228 8.12 -3.87 16.87
N ALA A 229 8.96 -3.43 15.93
CA ALA A 229 10.05 -2.52 16.22
C ALA A 229 9.52 -1.15 16.70
N PRO A 230 10.24 -0.47 17.61
CA PRO A 230 9.84 0.86 18.08
C PRO A 230 9.65 1.81 16.90
N LEU A 231 8.55 2.57 16.90
CA LEU A 231 8.19 3.50 15.83
C LEU A 231 7.88 2.84 14.47
N HIS A 232 7.62 1.53 14.40
CA HIS A 232 7.25 0.84 13.15
C HIS A 232 6.07 1.50 12.43
N SER A 233 5.14 2.15 13.15
CA SER A 233 4.03 2.90 12.56
C SER A 233 4.49 4.06 11.66
N PHE A 234 5.69 4.60 11.89
CA PHE A 234 6.27 5.68 11.10
C PHE A 234 7.05 5.21 9.87
N TYR A 235 7.69 4.03 9.91
CA TYR A 235 8.59 3.59 8.84
C TYR A 235 8.33 2.19 8.28
N GLY A 236 7.62 1.33 9.00
CA GLY A 236 7.40 -0.08 8.64
C GLY A 236 6.74 -0.25 7.27
N TRP A 237 5.90 0.71 6.87
CA TRP A 237 5.29 0.76 5.54
C TRP A 237 6.32 0.83 4.39
N ALA A 238 7.48 1.47 4.59
CA ALA A 238 8.53 1.55 3.57
C ALA A 238 9.25 0.21 3.36
N PHE A 239 9.22 -0.67 4.36
CA PHE A 239 9.78 -2.02 4.30
C PHE A 239 8.80 -3.06 3.74
N ARG A 240 7.55 -2.67 3.42
CA ARG A 240 6.54 -3.57 2.84
C ARG A 240 6.78 -3.91 1.37
N THR A 241 7.72 -3.23 0.70
CA THR A 241 8.02 -3.49 -0.72
C THR A 241 9.53 -3.60 -0.95
N PRO A 242 9.97 -4.40 -1.94
CA PRO A 242 11.38 -4.60 -2.30
C PRO A 242 12.02 -3.38 -3.00
N LYS A 243 11.74 -2.15 -2.55
CA LYS A 243 12.25 -0.90 -3.15
C LYS A 243 13.72 -0.61 -2.84
N PHE A 244 14.35 -1.39 -1.97
CA PHE A 244 15.76 -1.27 -1.60
C PHE A 244 16.73 -1.63 -2.74
N HIS A 245 16.24 -2.25 -3.84
CA HIS A 245 17.10 -2.67 -4.95
C HIS A 245 17.77 -1.51 -5.70
N GLN A 246 17.31 -0.26 -5.51
CA GLN A 246 18.06 0.92 -5.94
C GLN A 246 19.45 1.02 -5.32
N PHE A 247 19.62 0.56 -4.07
CA PHE A 247 20.91 0.57 -3.39
C PHE A 247 21.86 -0.46 -3.98
N LEU A 248 21.33 -1.56 -4.55
CA LEU A 248 22.12 -2.50 -5.34
C LEU A 248 22.76 -1.78 -6.53
N ILE A 249 21.96 -1.02 -7.28
CA ILE A 249 22.42 -0.31 -8.47
C ILE A 249 23.40 0.81 -8.09
N LEU A 250 23.10 1.57 -7.02
CA LEU A 250 23.97 2.62 -6.48
C LEU A 250 25.33 2.07 -6.04
N ALA A 251 25.34 0.90 -5.39
CA ALA A 251 26.57 0.26 -4.93
C ALA A 251 27.33 -0.43 -6.06
N LEU A 252 26.64 -1.09 -6.99
CA LEU A 252 27.25 -1.87 -8.06
C LEU A 252 27.91 -0.99 -9.12
N THR A 253 27.35 0.17 -9.41
CA THR A 253 27.88 1.11 -10.43
C THR A 253 29.36 1.45 -10.23
N PRO A 254 29.82 1.92 -9.05
CA PRO A 254 31.25 2.17 -8.82
C PRO A 254 32.09 0.89 -8.83
N LEU A 255 31.53 -0.26 -8.40
CA LEU A 255 32.24 -1.55 -8.45
C LEU A 255 32.53 -1.98 -9.89
N ILE A 256 31.55 -1.86 -10.79
CA ILE A 256 31.73 -2.11 -12.23
C ILE A 256 32.81 -1.19 -12.82
N ALA A 257 32.79 0.10 -12.45
CA ALA A 257 33.79 1.05 -12.91
C ALA A 257 35.21 0.66 -12.48
N ILE A 258 35.38 0.26 -11.22
CA ILE A 258 36.66 -0.20 -10.67
C ILE A 258 37.15 -1.44 -11.40
N SER A 259 36.30 -2.45 -11.61
CA SER A 259 36.64 -3.65 -12.39
C SER A 259 37.09 -3.30 -13.79
N GLY A 260 36.33 -2.46 -14.50
CA GLY A 260 36.67 -2.01 -15.85
C GLY A 260 38.04 -1.31 -15.90
N ILE A 261 38.32 -0.41 -14.95
CA ILE A 261 39.61 0.28 -14.86
C ILE A 261 40.76 -0.73 -14.65
N LYS A 262 40.59 -1.71 -13.77
CA LYS A 262 41.63 -2.72 -13.48
C LYS A 262 41.87 -3.67 -14.65
N ILE A 263 40.82 -4.15 -15.31
CA ILE A 263 40.94 -4.96 -16.53
C ILE A 263 41.66 -4.16 -17.61
N ASN A 264 41.30 -2.88 -17.81
CA ASN A 264 41.96 -2.03 -18.79
C ASN A 264 43.45 -1.82 -18.49
N GLN A 265 43.81 -1.59 -17.23
CA GLN A 265 45.21 -1.47 -16.80
C GLN A 265 45.99 -2.75 -17.10
N PHE A 266 45.41 -3.92 -16.78
CA PHE A 266 46.01 -5.22 -17.07
C PHE A 266 46.19 -5.47 -18.58
N LEU A 267 45.15 -5.21 -19.37
CA LEU A 267 45.20 -5.38 -20.83
C LEU A 267 46.19 -4.43 -21.49
N LYS A 268 46.28 -3.17 -21.04
CA LYS A 268 47.29 -2.21 -21.52
C LYS A 268 48.71 -2.69 -21.24
N ALA A 269 48.94 -3.31 -20.08
CA ALA A 269 50.24 -3.87 -19.73
C ALA A 269 50.63 -5.08 -20.60
N LYS A 270 49.66 -5.92 -20.97
CA LYS A 270 49.89 -7.09 -21.85
C LYS A 270 49.96 -6.71 -23.34
N ASN A 271 49.07 -5.84 -23.80
CA ASN A 271 49.01 -5.38 -25.19
C ASN A 271 48.39 -3.98 -25.30
N LYS A 272 49.21 -2.99 -25.64
CA LYS A 272 48.82 -1.58 -25.73
C LYS A 272 47.67 -1.33 -26.72
N LYS A 273 47.56 -2.10 -27.82
CA LYS A 273 46.47 -1.96 -28.81
C LYS A 273 45.14 -2.43 -28.20
N ILE A 274 45.12 -3.61 -27.57
CA ILE A 274 43.93 -4.16 -26.91
C ILE A 274 43.48 -3.21 -25.78
N GLY A 275 44.39 -2.74 -24.95
CA GLY A 275 44.06 -1.81 -23.87
C GLY A 275 43.60 -0.42 -24.36
N LYS A 276 43.90 -0.01 -25.60
CA LYS A 276 43.31 1.20 -26.20
C LYS A 276 41.88 0.96 -26.70
N ALA A 277 41.60 -0.22 -27.23
CA ALA A 277 40.26 -0.60 -27.71
C ALA A 277 39.30 -0.98 -26.58
N PHE A 278 39.81 -1.54 -25.48
CA PHE A 278 39.00 -2.07 -24.38
C PHE A 278 37.96 -1.10 -23.82
N PRO A 279 38.23 0.19 -23.57
CA PRO A 279 37.21 1.12 -23.08
C PRO A 279 35.97 1.23 -23.99
N PHE A 280 36.13 1.09 -25.32
CA PHE A 280 35.03 1.10 -26.27
C PHE A 280 34.24 -0.20 -26.21
N ILE A 281 34.93 -1.35 -26.15
CA ILE A 281 34.30 -2.66 -25.99
C ILE A 281 33.51 -2.71 -24.67
N PHE A 282 34.12 -2.22 -23.58
CA PHE A 282 33.50 -2.14 -22.27
C PHE A 282 32.24 -1.26 -22.29
N LEU A 283 32.29 -0.12 -22.99
CA LEU A 283 31.11 0.73 -23.19
C LEU A 283 29.99 -0.05 -23.88
N ILE A 284 30.28 -0.73 -25.00
CA ILE A 284 29.28 -1.51 -25.74
C ILE A 284 28.69 -2.62 -24.87
N ILE A 285 29.53 -3.36 -24.13
CA ILE A 285 29.08 -4.45 -23.25
C ILE A 285 28.19 -3.90 -22.14
N VAL A 286 28.64 -2.90 -21.39
CA VAL A 286 27.90 -2.37 -20.24
C VAL A 286 26.59 -1.72 -20.68
N VAL A 287 26.61 -0.92 -21.76
CA VAL A 287 25.40 -0.29 -22.28
C VAL A 287 24.45 -1.35 -22.85
N GLY A 288 24.93 -2.27 -23.68
CA GLY A 288 24.09 -3.34 -24.24
C GLY A 288 23.46 -4.21 -23.15
N PHE A 289 24.26 -4.61 -22.15
CA PHE A 289 23.78 -5.47 -21.05
C PHE A 289 22.89 -4.71 -20.06
N SER A 290 22.95 -3.38 -20.02
CA SER A 290 21.99 -2.56 -19.30
C SER A 290 20.70 -2.38 -20.10
N VAL A 291 20.82 -2.13 -21.40
CA VAL A 291 19.70 -1.70 -22.24
C VAL A 291 18.80 -2.85 -22.67
N PHE A 292 19.34 -3.99 -23.10
CA PHE A 292 18.53 -5.14 -23.54
C PHE A 292 17.55 -5.65 -22.48
N PRO A 293 17.97 -5.93 -21.23
CA PRO A 293 17.04 -6.34 -20.18
C PRO A 293 16.10 -5.22 -19.73
N ASN A 294 16.41 -3.96 -20.06
CA ASN A 294 15.62 -2.77 -19.79
C ASN A 294 15.04 -2.18 -21.07
N TYR A 295 14.69 -3.04 -22.04
CA TYR A 295 14.17 -2.62 -23.34
C TYR A 295 12.95 -1.68 -23.28
N PRO A 296 12.10 -1.65 -22.23
CA PRO A 296 11.04 -0.64 -22.17
C PRO A 296 11.58 0.79 -22.32
N LEU A 297 12.83 1.08 -21.91
CA LEU A 297 13.47 2.38 -22.14
C LEU A 297 13.61 2.75 -23.63
N LEU A 298 13.65 1.75 -24.52
CA LEU A 298 13.84 1.94 -25.96
C LEU A 298 12.55 2.19 -26.73
N THR A 299 11.40 1.96 -26.11
CA THR A 299 10.08 2.07 -26.77
C THR A 299 9.58 3.51 -26.87
N GLY A 300 10.20 4.44 -26.13
CA GLY A 300 9.77 5.84 -26.04
C GLY A 300 8.60 6.08 -25.06
N ASP A 301 7.78 5.06 -24.80
CA ASP A 301 6.62 5.13 -23.90
C ASP A 301 6.67 4.12 -22.75
N PHE A 302 7.85 3.56 -22.46
CA PHE A 302 8.05 2.54 -21.41
C PHE A 302 7.18 1.29 -21.61
N ASN A 303 7.12 0.82 -22.86
CA ASN A 303 6.35 -0.33 -23.29
C ASN A 303 4.85 -0.11 -23.05
N GLY A 304 4.36 1.03 -23.50
CA GLY A 304 2.98 1.48 -23.32
C GLY A 304 2.69 2.18 -22.00
N ARG A 305 3.53 2.07 -20.95
CA ARG A 305 3.22 2.57 -19.60
C ARG A 305 3.06 4.10 -19.48
N LEU A 306 3.69 4.87 -20.35
CA LEU A 306 3.58 6.32 -20.43
C LEU A 306 2.74 6.78 -21.63
N LYS A 307 2.07 5.85 -22.31
CA LYS A 307 1.19 6.19 -23.42
C LYS A 307 0.07 7.10 -22.92
N THR A 308 0.03 8.30 -23.46
CA THR A 308 -1.05 9.26 -23.21
C THR A 308 -2.29 8.80 -23.97
N VAL A 309 -3.46 8.93 -23.34
CA VAL A 309 -4.75 8.64 -23.97
C VAL A 309 -5.67 9.81 -23.71
N GLU A 310 -6.45 10.18 -24.71
CA GLU A 310 -7.49 11.19 -24.55
C GLU A 310 -8.67 10.60 -23.80
N ILE A 311 -9.22 11.36 -22.85
CA ILE A 311 -10.42 10.95 -22.12
C ILE A 311 -11.57 10.81 -23.14
N PRO A 312 -12.28 9.67 -23.16
CA PRO A 312 -13.38 9.45 -24.10
C PRO A 312 -14.47 10.52 -24.03
N GLU A 313 -15.11 10.77 -25.17
CA GLU A 313 -16.19 11.76 -25.31
C GLU A 313 -17.38 11.48 -24.36
N ASP A 314 -17.62 10.21 -24.06
CA ASP A 314 -18.65 9.73 -23.12
C ASP A 314 -18.48 10.34 -21.71
N TYR A 315 -17.24 10.45 -21.22
CA TYR A 315 -16.94 11.14 -19.97
C TYR A 315 -17.12 12.66 -20.11
N LYS A 316 -16.66 13.26 -21.21
CA LYS A 316 -16.76 14.71 -21.43
C LYS A 316 -18.22 15.17 -21.44
N LYS A 317 -19.09 14.47 -22.18
CA LYS A 317 -20.55 14.72 -22.20
C LYS A 317 -21.17 14.58 -20.81
N THR A 318 -20.74 13.56 -20.06
CA THR A 318 -21.20 13.36 -18.68
C THR A 318 -20.78 14.51 -17.78
N ILE A 319 -19.54 15.00 -17.89
CA ILE A 319 -19.07 16.18 -17.15
C ILE A 319 -19.90 17.41 -17.54
N ASP A 320 -20.08 17.67 -18.83
CA ASP A 320 -20.88 18.79 -19.34
C ASP A 320 -22.33 18.75 -18.84
N TYR A 321 -22.91 17.55 -18.72
CA TYR A 321 -24.24 17.36 -18.12
C TYR A 321 -24.25 17.79 -16.65
N LEU A 322 -23.26 17.34 -15.87
CA LEU A 322 -23.16 17.60 -14.44
C LEU A 322 -22.80 19.05 -14.10
N GLU A 323 -22.05 19.73 -14.96
CA GLU A 323 -21.69 21.14 -14.80
C GLU A 323 -22.88 22.09 -14.99
N LYS A 324 -23.84 21.71 -15.84
CA LYS A 324 -25.06 22.51 -16.07
C LYS A 324 -25.98 22.57 -14.86
N ASP A 325 -25.88 21.59 -13.97
CA ASP A 325 -26.66 21.58 -12.74
C ASP A 325 -25.93 22.37 -11.64
N SER A 326 -26.50 23.52 -11.26
CA SER A 326 -25.91 24.42 -10.27
C SER A 326 -26.09 23.96 -8.82
N GLY A 327 -26.73 22.82 -8.56
CA GLY A 327 -27.00 22.33 -7.21
C GLY A 327 -25.73 21.98 -6.41
N ASP A 328 -25.85 22.03 -5.08
CA ASP A 328 -24.85 21.56 -4.12
C ASP A 328 -25.21 20.16 -3.65
N TYR A 329 -24.50 19.16 -4.18
CA TYR A 329 -24.71 17.76 -3.91
C TYR A 329 -23.43 16.97 -4.23
N LYS A 330 -23.41 15.72 -3.79
CA LYS A 330 -22.35 14.75 -4.06
C LYS A 330 -22.73 13.84 -5.23
N ILE A 331 -21.70 13.27 -5.84
CA ILE A 331 -21.82 12.29 -6.92
C ILE A 331 -21.10 11.02 -6.50
N VAL A 332 -21.67 9.87 -6.85
CA VAL A 332 -21.01 8.57 -6.74
C VAL A 332 -20.69 8.09 -8.15
N TRP A 333 -19.40 7.91 -8.44
CA TRP A 333 -18.92 7.29 -9.67
C TRP A 333 -18.56 5.83 -9.42
N GLY A 334 -18.85 4.94 -10.38
CA GLY A 334 -18.20 3.64 -10.42
C GLY A 334 -18.44 2.78 -11.66
N PRO A 335 -17.74 1.63 -11.76
CA PRO A 335 -16.78 1.13 -10.79
C PRO A 335 -15.39 1.77 -10.84
N PRO A 336 -14.51 1.66 -9.82
CA PRO A 336 -13.26 2.42 -9.81
C PRO A 336 -12.27 1.76 -10.77
N HIS A 337 -11.44 2.58 -11.42
CA HIS A 337 -10.41 2.07 -12.33
C HIS A 337 -9.27 1.40 -11.56
N MET A 338 -9.39 0.08 -11.38
CA MET A 338 -8.36 -0.74 -10.71
C MET A 338 -7.44 -1.46 -11.69
N GLY A 339 -7.70 -1.33 -12.99
CA GLY A 339 -6.97 -1.98 -14.07
C GLY A 339 -7.16 -1.22 -15.38
N PRO A 340 -6.88 -1.87 -16.52
CA PRO A 340 -7.12 -1.27 -17.82
C PRO A 340 -8.61 -1.07 -18.07
N ALA A 341 -8.93 0.01 -18.79
CA ALA A 341 -10.22 0.21 -19.42
C ALA A 341 -10.15 -0.17 -20.91
N SER A 342 -11.30 -0.29 -21.56
CA SER A 342 -11.43 -0.59 -22.99
C SER A 342 -10.67 0.39 -23.89
N TRP A 343 -10.50 1.62 -23.42
CA TRP A 343 -9.82 2.71 -24.13
C TRP A 343 -8.39 2.97 -23.65
N ASN A 344 -7.97 2.40 -22.51
CA ASN A 344 -6.60 2.57 -21.99
C ASN A 344 -6.08 1.28 -21.35
N SER A 345 -4.98 0.77 -21.88
CA SER A 345 -4.31 -0.43 -21.38
C SER A 345 -3.55 -0.22 -20.07
N ASN A 346 -3.30 1.04 -19.67
CA ASN A 346 -2.62 1.35 -18.42
C ASN A 346 -3.61 1.48 -17.25
N PRO A 347 -3.15 1.23 -16.01
CA PRO A 347 -3.92 1.61 -14.82
C PRO A 347 -4.22 3.10 -14.84
N ILE A 348 -5.51 3.44 -14.84
CA ILE A 348 -5.99 4.84 -14.92
C ILE A 348 -5.90 5.55 -13.55
N GLY A 349 -5.97 4.80 -12.44
CA GLY A 349 -5.95 5.39 -11.10
C GLY A 349 -7.29 6.02 -10.73
N ASN A 350 -7.27 7.19 -10.08
CA ASN A 350 -8.46 7.80 -9.50
C ASN A 350 -9.11 8.86 -10.41
N LEU A 351 -9.21 8.54 -11.71
CA LEU A 351 -9.71 9.47 -12.73
C LEU A 351 -11.04 10.12 -12.36
N THR A 352 -11.99 9.35 -11.80
CA THR A 352 -13.32 9.85 -11.46
C THR A 352 -13.29 10.95 -10.39
N ASN A 353 -12.28 10.96 -9.49
CA ASN A 353 -12.10 12.07 -8.56
C ASN A 353 -11.46 13.30 -9.21
N GLU A 354 -10.64 13.10 -10.24
CA GLU A 354 -9.94 14.18 -10.94
C GLU A 354 -10.85 14.91 -11.93
N ILE A 355 -11.78 14.19 -12.57
CA ILE A 355 -12.66 14.74 -13.61
C ILE A 355 -14.04 15.17 -13.11
N SER A 356 -14.45 14.75 -11.91
CA SER A 356 -15.79 15.05 -11.42
C SER A 356 -15.93 16.55 -11.12
N PRO A 357 -16.91 17.26 -11.72
CA PRO A 357 -17.11 18.69 -11.48
C PRO A 357 -17.77 18.98 -10.12
N LYS A 358 -18.22 17.94 -9.42
CA LYS A 358 -18.86 18.01 -8.10
C LYS A 358 -18.11 17.14 -7.10
N PRO A 359 -18.26 17.37 -5.78
CA PRO A 359 -17.70 16.50 -4.75
C PRO A 359 -18.05 15.02 -4.99
N CYS A 360 -17.03 14.23 -5.31
CA CYS A 360 -17.18 12.80 -5.57
C CYS A 360 -16.95 12.01 -4.29
N ARG A 361 -17.78 10.99 -4.05
CA ARG A 361 -17.53 9.98 -3.02
C ARG A 361 -17.06 8.69 -3.67
N ASN A 362 -15.75 8.55 -3.84
CA ASN A 362 -15.09 7.32 -4.29
C ASN A 362 -14.62 6.48 -3.09
N ASP A 363 -15.57 6.11 -2.23
CA ASP A 363 -15.29 5.39 -1.00
C ASP A 363 -15.29 3.87 -1.24
N PHE A 364 -14.08 3.33 -1.49
CA PHE A 364 -13.83 1.90 -1.68
C PHE A 364 -14.34 1.03 -0.52
N GLU A 365 -14.58 1.61 0.66
CA GLU A 365 -14.83 0.85 1.88
C GLU A 365 -16.32 0.65 2.19
N ILE A 366 -17.22 1.52 1.69
CA ILE A 366 -18.65 1.48 2.06
C ILE A 366 -19.58 1.39 0.83
N LEU A 367 -19.53 2.37 -0.07
CA LEU A 367 -20.47 2.48 -1.21
C LEU A 367 -20.18 1.46 -2.31
N TYR A 368 -18.91 1.21 -2.56
CA TYR A 368 -18.45 0.24 -3.54
C TYR A 368 -18.84 -1.21 -3.23
N PRO A 369 -18.59 -1.64 -1.98
CA PRO A 369 -19.14 -2.87 -1.46
C PRO A 369 -20.67 -3.01 -1.67
N LEU A 370 -21.45 -1.95 -1.42
CA LEU A 370 -22.92 -1.97 -1.57
C LEU A 370 -23.38 -2.20 -3.02
N LEU A 371 -22.71 -1.55 -3.98
CA LEU A 371 -23.12 -1.54 -5.39
C LEU A 371 -22.55 -2.73 -6.17
N PHE A 372 -21.23 -2.92 -6.13
CA PHE A 372 -20.51 -3.81 -7.06
C PHE A 372 -19.89 -5.03 -6.37
N GLY A 373 -19.69 -5.00 -5.06
CA GLY A 373 -19.06 -6.10 -4.31
C GLY A 373 -17.62 -6.42 -4.75
N TYR A 374 -16.99 -5.56 -5.55
CA TYR A 374 -15.75 -5.89 -6.24
C TYR A 374 -14.49 -5.71 -5.35
N ARG A 375 -13.46 -6.53 -5.66
CA ARG A 375 -12.22 -6.84 -4.93
C ARG A 375 -12.42 -7.71 -3.68
N LEU A 376 -13.61 -7.74 -3.10
CA LEU A 376 -13.83 -8.24 -1.74
C LEU A 376 -15.17 -8.94 -1.53
N ARG A 377 -15.70 -9.62 -2.58
CA ARG A 377 -16.95 -10.41 -2.64
C ARG A 377 -17.79 -10.35 -1.38
N TYR A 378 -18.34 -9.16 -1.13
CA TYR A 378 -19.45 -9.06 -0.23
C TYR A 378 -20.67 -9.69 -0.87
N THR A 379 -21.78 -9.68 -0.15
CA THR A 379 -23.10 -9.79 -0.73
C THR A 379 -23.53 -8.35 -1.13
N PRO A 380 -23.11 -7.80 -2.30
CA PRO A 380 -23.56 -6.47 -2.73
C PRO A 380 -25.07 -6.45 -2.84
N LEU A 381 -25.69 -5.38 -2.35
CA LEU A 381 -27.15 -5.30 -2.32
C LEU A 381 -27.72 -5.20 -3.74
N ILE A 382 -27.08 -4.41 -4.60
CA ILE A 382 -27.55 -4.20 -5.98
C ILE A 382 -27.19 -5.37 -6.88
N LEU A 383 -25.92 -5.78 -6.97
CA LEU A 383 -25.51 -6.87 -7.86
C LEU A 383 -26.20 -8.21 -7.54
N ARG A 384 -26.76 -8.40 -6.33
CA ARG A 384 -27.61 -9.56 -5.99
C ARG A 384 -29.12 -9.32 -6.09
N GLY A 385 -29.56 -8.10 -6.36
CA GLY A 385 -30.97 -7.73 -6.40
C GLY A 385 -31.67 -7.86 -5.04
N THR A 386 -30.95 -7.69 -3.92
CA THR A 386 -31.52 -7.81 -2.56
C THR A 386 -32.09 -6.49 -2.03
N THR A 387 -31.95 -5.40 -2.78
CA THR A 387 -32.59 -4.11 -2.50
C THR A 387 -33.24 -3.53 -3.75
N LYS A 388 -34.36 -2.83 -3.56
CA LYS A 388 -34.97 -1.93 -4.54
C LYS A 388 -34.87 -0.46 -4.13
N ASN A 389 -34.29 -0.17 -2.97
CA ASN A 389 -34.37 1.14 -2.33
C ASN A 389 -32.99 1.80 -2.21
N ILE A 390 -32.10 1.64 -3.21
CA ILE A 390 -30.75 2.22 -3.12
C ILE A 390 -30.75 3.74 -2.90
N SER A 391 -31.76 4.43 -3.43
CA SER A 391 -31.95 5.86 -3.24
C SER A 391 -32.09 6.25 -1.76
N ASP A 392 -32.70 5.40 -0.94
CA ASP A 392 -32.82 5.64 0.50
C ASP A 392 -31.45 5.56 1.21
N PHE A 393 -30.46 4.86 0.66
CA PHE A 393 -29.08 4.88 1.18
C PHE A 393 -28.29 6.11 0.73
N LEU A 394 -28.52 6.55 -0.51
CA LEU A 394 -27.75 7.62 -1.15
C LEU A 394 -28.25 9.02 -0.77
N SER A 395 -29.56 9.19 -0.68
CA SER A 395 -30.20 10.48 -0.44
C SER A 395 -29.77 11.16 0.87
N PRO A 396 -29.69 10.47 2.03
CA PRO A 396 -29.24 11.10 3.28
C PRO A 396 -27.77 11.52 3.27
N LEU A 397 -26.99 11.00 2.31
CA LEU A 397 -25.59 11.37 2.12
C LEU A 397 -25.43 12.58 1.20
N SER A 398 -26.55 13.19 0.79
CA SER A 398 -26.64 14.28 -0.18
C SER A 398 -26.10 13.88 -1.55
N VAL A 399 -26.26 12.61 -1.92
CA VAL A 399 -25.89 12.11 -3.24
C VAL A 399 -27.07 12.30 -4.18
N LYS A 400 -26.89 13.07 -5.25
CA LYS A 400 -27.93 13.30 -6.26
C LYS A 400 -27.75 12.41 -7.48
N TYR A 401 -26.50 12.18 -7.90
CA TYR A 401 -26.21 11.36 -9.07
C TYR A 401 -25.38 10.14 -8.73
N LEU A 402 -25.81 9.00 -9.25
CA LEU A 402 -25.06 7.74 -9.32
C LEU A 402 -24.67 7.51 -10.78
N ILE A 403 -23.37 7.48 -11.05
CA ILE A 403 -22.82 7.37 -12.40
C ILE A 403 -22.13 6.04 -12.54
N ILE A 404 -22.60 5.24 -13.51
CA ILE A 404 -22.08 3.92 -13.78
C ILE A 404 -21.42 3.87 -15.16
N HIS A 405 -20.17 3.43 -15.23
CA HIS A 405 -19.48 3.22 -16.50
C HIS A 405 -19.14 1.74 -16.73
N ASN A 406 -19.23 1.26 -17.97
CA ASN A 406 -18.95 -0.14 -18.32
C ASN A 406 -17.73 -0.33 -19.24
N ASP A 407 -16.78 0.60 -19.18
CA ASP A 407 -15.50 0.55 -19.90
C ASP A 407 -14.46 -0.40 -19.27
N ILE A 408 -14.73 -1.00 -18.11
CA ILE A 408 -13.83 -1.99 -17.48
C ILE A 408 -14.18 -3.40 -17.98
N LEU A 409 -13.46 -3.87 -19.01
CA LEU A 409 -13.80 -5.09 -19.75
C LEU A 409 -13.97 -6.35 -18.89
N TRP A 410 -13.10 -6.54 -17.90
CA TRP A 410 -13.09 -7.72 -17.04
C TRP A 410 -14.16 -7.67 -15.93
N LEU A 411 -14.89 -6.55 -15.78
CA LEU A 411 -16.07 -6.39 -14.92
C LEU A 411 -17.38 -6.30 -15.70
N LYS A 412 -17.33 -6.44 -17.02
CA LYS A 412 -18.46 -6.09 -17.87
C LYS A 412 -19.73 -6.83 -17.47
N GLU A 413 -19.64 -8.12 -17.18
CA GLU A 413 -20.80 -8.93 -16.77
C GLU A 413 -21.41 -8.43 -15.45
N GLU A 414 -20.58 -8.16 -14.44
CA GLU A 414 -21.05 -7.63 -13.15
C GLU A 414 -21.63 -6.22 -13.29
N ILE A 415 -21.04 -5.37 -14.12
CA ILE A 415 -21.54 -4.01 -14.37
C ILE A 415 -22.88 -4.07 -15.11
N ASP A 416 -22.98 -4.87 -16.16
CA ASP A 416 -24.21 -5.02 -16.95
C ASP A 416 -25.35 -5.57 -16.07
N LYS A 417 -25.05 -6.53 -15.19
CA LYS A 417 -26.00 -7.04 -14.18
C LYS A 417 -26.40 -5.97 -13.16
N THR A 418 -25.45 -5.14 -12.71
CA THR A 418 -25.71 -4.03 -11.79
C THR A 418 -26.60 -2.99 -12.45
N LEU A 419 -26.33 -2.62 -13.71
CA LEU A 419 -27.13 -1.68 -14.50
C LEU A 419 -28.57 -2.17 -14.65
N LEU A 420 -28.78 -3.47 -14.90
CA LEU A 420 -30.11 -4.07 -14.96
C LEU A 420 -30.88 -3.83 -13.65
N TYR A 421 -30.28 -4.16 -12.50
CA TYR A 421 -30.94 -3.97 -11.20
C TYR A 421 -31.10 -2.50 -10.81
N LEU A 422 -30.22 -1.60 -11.25
CA LEU A 422 -30.36 -0.16 -11.03
C LEU A 422 -31.57 0.41 -11.78
N LYS A 423 -31.86 -0.08 -12.99
CA LYS A 423 -33.05 0.33 -13.75
C LYS A 423 -34.36 -0.14 -13.09
N GLU A 424 -34.30 -1.12 -12.18
CA GLU A 424 -35.45 -1.65 -11.43
C GLU A 424 -35.59 -1.06 -10.01
N GLN A 425 -34.73 -0.09 -9.62
CA GLN A 425 -34.80 0.53 -8.30
C GLN A 425 -35.96 1.53 -8.20
N ASP A 426 -36.57 1.58 -7.02
CA ASP A 426 -37.53 2.60 -6.65
C ASP A 426 -36.80 3.92 -6.36
N LYS A 427 -37.42 5.04 -6.77
CA LYS A 427 -36.91 6.42 -6.57
C LYS A 427 -35.52 6.66 -7.18
N LEU A 428 -35.14 5.89 -8.20
CA LEU A 428 -33.91 6.08 -8.96
C LEU A 428 -34.27 6.18 -10.44
N THR A 429 -33.91 7.28 -11.09
CA THR A 429 -34.29 7.51 -12.49
C THR A 429 -33.07 7.61 -13.38
N LEU A 430 -33.03 6.82 -14.46
CA LEU A 430 -32.02 6.99 -15.49
C LEU A 430 -32.29 8.31 -16.24
N LYS A 431 -31.34 9.25 -16.20
CA LYS A 431 -31.46 10.56 -16.85
C LYS A 431 -30.80 10.64 -18.21
N GLU A 432 -29.62 10.04 -18.32
CA GLU A 432 -28.83 10.12 -19.53
C GLU A 432 -27.96 8.86 -19.68
N GLU A 433 -27.75 8.44 -20.93
CA GLU A 433 -26.79 7.41 -21.30
C GLU A 433 -25.83 8.02 -22.34
N ASN A 434 -24.59 8.24 -21.94
CA ASN A 434 -23.51 8.77 -22.76
C ASN A 434 -22.57 7.61 -23.12
N GLY A 435 -22.92 6.85 -24.16
CA GLY A 435 -22.14 5.70 -24.61
C GLY A 435 -22.00 4.64 -23.51
N PHE A 436 -20.78 4.42 -23.01
CA PHE A 436 -20.54 3.46 -21.91
C PHE A 436 -20.85 4.00 -20.51
N VAL A 437 -21.27 5.27 -20.38
CA VAL A 437 -21.58 5.93 -19.09
C VAL A 437 -23.09 6.12 -18.94
N SER A 438 -23.65 5.72 -17.80
CA SER A 438 -25.06 5.87 -17.44
C SER A 438 -25.20 6.78 -16.21
N ILE A 439 -26.08 7.77 -16.28
CA ILE A 439 -26.33 8.73 -15.19
C ILE A 439 -27.71 8.46 -14.59
N PHE A 440 -27.72 8.04 -13.33
CA PHE A 440 -28.93 7.85 -12.53
C PHE A 440 -29.11 9.00 -11.54
N GLU A 441 -30.30 9.59 -11.48
CA GLU A 441 -30.69 10.57 -10.47
C GLU A 441 -31.41 9.90 -9.32
N VAL A 442 -30.93 10.16 -8.11
CA VAL A 442 -31.56 9.82 -6.84
C VAL A 442 -32.67 10.84 -6.57
N GLU A 443 -33.91 10.39 -6.53
CA GLU A 443 -35.03 11.28 -6.22
C GLU A 443 -34.95 11.78 -4.77
N ASN A 444 -35.34 13.05 -4.58
CA ASN A 444 -35.40 13.70 -3.27
C ASN A 444 -34.08 13.72 -2.50
N SER A 445 -32.92 13.80 -3.16
CA SER A 445 -31.62 13.96 -2.49
C SER A 445 -31.64 15.09 -1.46
N ASN A 446 -31.13 14.84 -0.25
CA ASN A 446 -31.10 15.85 0.82
C ASN A 446 -30.03 16.91 0.57
N SER A 447 -30.21 18.08 1.22
CA SER A 447 -29.17 19.11 1.28
C SER A 447 -27.92 18.58 1.96
N HIS A 448 -26.77 19.23 1.69
CA HIS A 448 -25.49 18.87 2.30
C HIS A 448 -25.53 18.86 3.83
N ILE A 449 -26.34 19.75 4.41
CA ILE A 449 -26.57 19.90 5.84
C ILE A 449 -28.07 19.90 6.07
N GLU A 450 -28.53 19.09 7.01
CA GLU A 450 -29.92 19.05 7.42
C GLU A 450 -30.05 18.75 8.91
N ILE A 451 -31.09 19.30 9.54
CA ILE A 451 -31.48 18.98 10.92
C ILE A 451 -32.68 18.07 10.85
N LEU A 452 -32.49 16.81 11.25
CA LEU A 452 -33.54 15.80 11.19
C LEU A 452 -34.35 15.79 12.50
N PRO A 453 -35.69 15.69 12.41
CA PRO A 453 -36.57 15.75 13.57
C PRO A 453 -36.52 14.47 14.43
N LEU A 454 -36.05 13.36 13.86
CA LEU A 454 -35.98 12.05 14.52
C LEU A 454 -34.63 11.40 14.24
N ASN A 455 -34.04 10.80 15.27
CA ASN A 455 -32.89 9.91 15.14
C ASN A 455 -33.27 8.52 15.64
N ILE A 456 -32.85 7.48 14.91
CA ILE A 456 -32.96 6.09 15.31
C ILE A 456 -31.58 5.49 15.54
N ASP A 457 -31.49 4.67 16.58
CA ASP A 457 -30.32 3.84 16.80
C ASP A 457 -30.52 2.49 16.11
N ILE A 458 -29.59 2.15 15.22
CA ILE A 458 -29.53 0.82 14.59
C ILE A 458 -28.40 0.03 15.23
N PHE A 459 -28.79 -1.13 15.75
CA PHE A 459 -27.89 -2.17 16.20
C PHE A 459 -27.81 -3.20 15.07
N GLU A 460 -26.59 -3.39 14.52
CA GLU A 460 -26.20 -4.19 13.33
C GLU A 460 -25.76 -3.32 12.13
N GLY A 461 -25.53 -3.98 10.99
CA GLY A 461 -24.98 -3.35 9.78
C GLY A 461 -26.01 -2.91 8.74
N LEU A 462 -25.54 -2.75 7.50
CA LEU A 462 -26.31 -2.18 6.40
C LEU A 462 -27.56 -3.01 6.01
N GLU A 463 -27.59 -4.30 6.34
CA GLU A 463 -28.76 -5.16 6.10
C GLU A 463 -29.97 -4.78 6.95
N LYS A 464 -29.73 -4.35 8.20
CA LYS A 464 -30.81 -3.90 9.06
C LYS A 464 -31.38 -2.59 8.57
N TYR A 465 -30.51 -1.69 8.13
CA TYR A 465 -30.92 -0.47 7.44
C TYR A 465 -31.71 -0.79 6.17
N ASN A 466 -31.24 -1.72 5.34
CA ASN A 466 -31.96 -2.19 4.14
C ASN A 466 -33.38 -2.66 4.50
N SER A 467 -33.53 -3.43 5.57
CA SER A 467 -34.83 -3.93 6.04
C SER A 467 -35.79 -2.78 6.42
N LEU A 468 -35.27 -1.67 6.95
CA LEU A 468 -36.08 -0.48 7.27
C LEU A 468 -36.58 0.23 6.03
N THR A 469 -35.82 0.24 4.94
CA THR A 469 -36.24 0.88 3.67
C THR A 469 -37.51 0.28 3.07
N TYR A 470 -37.87 -0.96 3.45
CA TYR A 470 -39.11 -1.61 3.02
C TYR A 470 -40.33 -1.26 3.87
N LEU A 471 -40.16 -0.49 4.96
CA LEU A 471 -41.28 -0.03 5.78
C LEU A 471 -41.86 1.25 5.18
N GLU A 472 -43.16 1.28 4.89
CA GLU A 472 -43.84 2.45 4.31
C GLU A 472 -43.67 3.73 5.15
N GLN A 473 -43.55 3.60 6.48
CA GLN A 473 -43.39 4.74 7.38
C GLN A 473 -41.94 5.22 7.50
N PHE A 474 -40.97 4.43 7.03
CA PHE A 474 -39.57 4.80 7.09
C PHE A 474 -39.22 5.74 5.93
N ASN A 475 -38.66 6.89 6.27
CA ASN A 475 -38.15 7.84 5.30
C ASN A 475 -36.72 8.22 5.68
N ALA A 476 -35.76 7.74 4.90
CA ALA A 476 -34.35 7.96 5.11
C ALA A 476 -33.95 9.45 5.18
N ASN A 477 -34.72 10.31 4.54
CA ASN A 477 -34.48 11.75 4.51
C ASN A 477 -35.03 12.50 5.72
N LYS A 478 -35.90 11.87 6.51
CA LYS A 478 -36.51 12.49 7.70
C LYS A 478 -36.00 11.89 9.01
N ILE A 479 -35.20 10.83 8.91
CA ILE A 479 -34.77 10.03 10.05
C ILE A 479 -33.25 9.90 10.00
N GLY A 480 -32.58 10.49 10.98
CA GLY A 480 -31.16 10.28 11.19
C GLY A 480 -30.90 8.87 11.70
N VAL A 481 -29.87 8.22 11.17
CA VAL A 481 -29.49 6.88 11.58
C VAL A 481 -28.15 6.91 12.28
N ILE A 482 -28.11 6.36 13.49
CA ILE A 482 -26.92 6.23 14.30
C ILE A 482 -26.60 4.74 14.42
N TYR A 483 -25.46 4.33 13.86
CA TYR A 483 -24.93 2.98 14.06
C TYR A 483 -24.19 2.93 15.40
N LYS A 484 -24.88 2.51 16.46
CA LYS A 484 -24.28 2.35 17.80
C LYS A 484 -23.11 1.37 17.81
N ASN A 485 -23.04 0.49 16.81
CA ASN A 485 -22.02 -0.54 16.66
C ASN A 485 -20.74 -0.07 15.92
N GLN A 486 -20.49 1.23 15.75
CA GLN A 486 -19.31 1.70 15.00
C GLN A 486 -18.54 2.84 15.65
N ALA A 487 -18.97 3.36 16.80
CA ALA A 487 -18.33 4.58 17.28
C ALA A 487 -18.32 4.75 18.79
N ASP A 488 -17.33 5.51 19.26
CA ASP A 488 -17.31 6.16 20.56
C ASP A 488 -18.35 7.32 20.63
N LEU A 489 -19.53 7.12 20.02
CA LEU A 489 -20.64 8.08 19.95
C LEU A 489 -21.39 8.23 21.27
N TYR A 490 -20.90 7.65 22.38
CA TYR A 490 -21.42 7.89 23.73
C TYR A 490 -21.46 9.39 24.09
N LYS A 491 -20.67 10.23 23.41
CA LYS A 491 -20.65 11.69 23.60
C LYS A 491 -21.63 12.45 22.70
N ILE A 492 -22.17 11.85 21.64
CA ILE A 492 -23.06 12.52 20.70
C ILE A 492 -24.50 12.17 21.04
N SER A 493 -25.06 12.96 21.96
CA SER A 493 -26.48 13.12 22.26
C SER A 493 -27.25 11.91 22.83
N THR A 494 -28.10 12.20 23.81
CA THR A 494 -29.25 11.37 24.16
C THR A 494 -30.14 11.20 22.92
N PRO A 495 -30.34 9.98 22.40
CA PRO A 495 -31.20 9.76 21.25
C PRO A 495 -32.61 10.22 21.59
N SER A 496 -33.30 10.83 20.62
CA SER A 496 -34.58 11.44 20.91
C SER A 496 -35.66 10.39 21.16
N GLN A 497 -35.89 9.35 20.33
CA GLN A 497 -37.17 8.63 20.46
C GLN A 497 -37.28 7.13 20.05
N ILE A 498 -36.43 6.51 19.21
CA ILE A 498 -36.68 5.10 18.78
C ILE A 498 -35.40 4.25 18.67
N LEU A 499 -35.47 3.07 19.27
CA LEU A 499 -34.44 2.06 19.29
C LEU A 499 -34.81 0.89 18.38
N VAL A 500 -34.03 0.65 17.32
CA VAL A 500 -34.26 -0.46 16.39
C VAL A 500 -33.24 -1.55 16.66
N THR A 501 -33.66 -2.58 17.40
CA THR A 501 -32.86 -3.79 17.60
C THR A 501 -33.38 -4.94 16.74
N GLY A 502 -32.50 -5.89 16.42
CA GLY A 502 -32.91 -7.24 16.10
C GLY A 502 -33.54 -7.95 17.31
N ASN A 503 -33.67 -9.28 17.21
CA ASN A 503 -34.21 -10.14 18.29
C ASN A 503 -33.35 -10.16 19.56
N ASP A 504 -32.23 -9.45 19.60
CA ASP A 504 -31.24 -9.55 20.67
C ASP A 504 -31.14 -8.30 21.55
N LEU A 505 -32.22 -7.98 22.26
CA LEU A 505 -32.26 -6.95 23.32
C LEU A 505 -31.20 -7.18 24.42
N ARG A 506 -30.63 -8.39 24.52
CA ARG A 506 -29.54 -8.71 25.46
C ARG A 506 -28.31 -7.83 25.21
N PHE A 507 -28.07 -7.42 23.97
CA PHE A 507 -26.93 -6.57 23.61
C PHE A 507 -26.99 -5.16 24.23
N LEU A 508 -28.17 -4.55 24.28
CA LEU A 508 -28.36 -3.24 24.92
C LEU A 508 -28.05 -3.30 26.41
N ASN A 509 -28.48 -4.38 27.06
CA ASN A 509 -28.14 -4.63 28.45
C ASN A 509 -26.61 -4.77 28.59
N ILE A 510 -25.94 -5.54 27.74
CA ILE A 510 -24.46 -5.70 27.77
C ILE A 510 -23.72 -4.36 27.66
N MET A 511 -24.09 -3.52 26.69
CA MET A 511 -23.43 -2.22 26.46
C MET A 511 -23.72 -1.18 27.54
N SER A 512 -24.80 -1.34 28.30
CA SER A 512 -25.18 -0.47 29.42
C SER A 512 -24.58 -0.88 30.77
N LEU A 513 -23.99 -2.08 30.85
CA LEU A 513 -23.40 -2.58 32.09
C LEU A 513 -22.04 -1.93 32.33
N LYS A 514 -21.78 -1.51 33.58
CA LYS A 514 -20.42 -1.21 34.04
C LYS A 514 -19.61 -2.51 33.94
N GLY A 515 -18.55 -2.51 33.14
CA GLY A 515 -17.80 -3.73 32.86
C GLY A 515 -16.41 -3.43 32.29
N ILE A 516 -15.66 -4.51 32.12
CA ILE A 516 -14.32 -4.51 31.52
C ILE A 516 -14.50 -4.85 30.04
N GLU A 517 -14.05 -3.96 29.16
CA GLU A 517 -14.08 -4.19 27.72
C GLU A 517 -12.77 -4.84 27.27
N PHE A 518 -12.86 -6.04 26.69
CA PHE A 518 -11.71 -6.71 26.08
C PHE A 518 -11.60 -6.35 24.60
N LYS A 519 -10.41 -5.93 24.17
CA LYS A 519 -10.08 -5.66 22.78
C LYS A 519 -8.94 -6.58 22.33
N PRO A 520 -9.25 -7.80 21.86
CA PRO A 520 -8.23 -8.73 21.38
C PRO A 520 -7.32 -8.12 20.31
N PHE A 521 -7.86 -7.23 19.48
CA PHE A 521 -7.12 -6.49 18.46
C PHE A 521 -5.92 -5.71 19.03
N ASP A 522 -6.08 -5.08 20.20
CA ASP A 522 -5.03 -4.28 20.84
C ASP A 522 -3.94 -5.14 21.49
N GLN A 523 -4.19 -6.45 21.66
CA GLN A 523 -3.24 -7.40 22.24
C GLN A 523 -2.55 -8.27 21.18
N CYS A 524 -2.90 -8.09 19.91
CA CYS A 524 -2.38 -8.89 18.81
C CYS A 524 -1.60 -7.98 17.85
N GLU A 525 -0.32 -8.26 17.69
CA GLU A 525 0.53 -7.50 16.75
C GLU A 525 0.73 -8.22 15.42
N HIS A 526 0.49 -9.52 15.35
CA HIS A 526 0.87 -10.35 14.21
C HIS A 526 -0.14 -10.35 13.05
N TYR A 527 0.34 -10.81 11.88
CA TYR A 527 -0.47 -11.08 10.69
C TYR A 527 0.02 -12.33 9.94
N ASN A 528 -0.23 -13.50 10.52
CA ASN A 528 -0.08 -14.82 9.90
C ASN A 528 -1.17 -15.78 10.40
N PRO A 529 -2.42 -15.65 9.90
CA PRO A 529 -3.55 -16.37 10.48
C PRO A 529 -3.48 -17.88 10.27
N ASP A 530 -2.59 -18.39 9.42
CA ASP A 530 -2.43 -19.84 9.25
C ASP A 530 -1.63 -20.48 10.40
N GLU A 531 -0.91 -19.68 11.22
CA GLU A 531 -0.10 -20.15 12.36
C GLU A 531 -0.42 -19.45 13.67
N LEU A 532 -0.79 -18.16 13.64
CA LEU A 532 -0.92 -17.29 14.82
C LEU A 532 -2.20 -16.46 14.79
N TRP A 533 -2.68 -16.06 15.96
CA TRP A 533 -3.67 -14.99 16.07
C TRP A 533 -3.19 -13.75 15.34
N SER A 534 -4.05 -13.24 14.46
CA SER A 534 -3.73 -12.14 13.57
C SER A 534 -4.74 -11.02 13.68
N LYS A 535 -4.28 -9.79 13.83
CA LYS A 535 -5.17 -8.62 13.94
C LYS A 535 -5.66 -8.17 12.58
N THR A 536 -6.93 -7.79 12.51
CA THR A 536 -7.52 -7.22 11.30
C THR A 536 -8.79 -6.41 11.59
N THR A 537 -9.40 -5.85 10.55
CA THR A 537 -10.70 -5.18 10.65
C THR A 537 -11.67 -5.85 9.70
N ILE A 538 -12.97 -5.69 9.93
CA ILE A 538 -13.96 -6.20 8.97
C ILE A 538 -13.81 -5.54 7.59
N ASN A 539 -13.26 -4.31 7.58
CA ASN A 539 -13.02 -3.56 6.36
C ASN A 539 -11.72 -3.92 5.63
N SER A 540 -10.85 -4.71 6.27
CA SER A 540 -9.57 -5.13 5.70
C SER A 540 -9.75 -5.96 4.44
N ALA A 541 -9.11 -5.52 3.36
CA ALA A 541 -9.10 -6.26 2.10
C ALA A 541 -8.55 -7.68 2.25
N ALA A 542 -7.48 -7.83 3.03
CA ALA A 542 -6.82 -9.12 3.16
C ALA A 542 -7.60 -10.09 4.08
N PHE A 543 -8.29 -9.61 5.11
CA PHE A 543 -9.20 -10.46 5.90
C PHE A 543 -10.27 -11.08 5.01
N ARG A 544 -10.91 -10.27 4.17
CA ARG A 544 -11.96 -10.77 3.28
C ARG A 544 -11.41 -11.70 2.20
N GLN A 545 -10.18 -11.51 1.72
CA GLN A 545 -9.52 -12.50 0.85
C GLN A 545 -9.34 -13.85 1.55
N TYR A 546 -9.04 -13.87 2.85
CA TYR A 546 -8.96 -15.12 3.62
C TYR A 546 -10.31 -15.82 3.73
N LEU A 547 -11.39 -15.06 3.89
CA LEU A 547 -12.75 -15.57 3.90
C LEU A 547 -13.13 -16.14 2.52
N ASP A 548 -12.86 -15.41 1.44
CA ASP A 548 -13.15 -15.86 0.06
C ASP A 548 -12.37 -17.12 -0.33
N LYS A 549 -11.06 -17.20 -0.02
CA LYS A 549 -10.25 -18.43 -0.18
C LYS A 549 -10.88 -19.65 0.52
N ARG A 550 -11.71 -19.41 1.53
CA ARG A 550 -12.41 -20.43 2.31
C ARG A 550 -13.90 -20.54 1.96
N ASN A 551 -14.38 -19.87 0.92
CA ASN A 551 -15.79 -19.79 0.54
C ASN A 551 -16.69 -19.35 1.70
N LEU A 552 -16.19 -18.44 2.53
CA LEU A 552 -16.92 -17.80 3.62
C LEU A 552 -17.36 -16.42 3.13
N LEU A 553 -18.65 -16.25 2.90
CA LEU A 553 -19.25 -14.95 2.60
C LEU A 553 -19.73 -14.32 3.90
N THR A 554 -19.37 -13.07 4.15
CA THR A 554 -19.88 -12.33 5.31
C THR A 554 -20.91 -11.31 4.87
N HIS A 555 -21.97 -11.19 5.67
CA HIS A 555 -22.87 -10.05 5.64
C HIS A 555 -22.12 -8.79 6.12
N TYR A 556 -22.59 -7.59 5.76
CA TYR A 556 -22.01 -6.35 6.29
C TYR A 556 -22.30 -6.27 7.79
N GLN A 557 -21.35 -6.71 8.60
CA GLN A 557 -21.40 -6.57 10.05
C GLN A 557 -20.25 -5.70 10.51
N PHE A 558 -20.54 -4.82 11.44
CA PHE A 558 -19.55 -3.91 12.00
C PHE A 558 -18.67 -4.61 13.04
N ASP A 559 -17.45 -4.14 13.23
CA ASP A 559 -16.48 -4.60 14.23
C ASP A 559 -16.38 -3.65 15.44
N TYR A 560 -17.39 -2.82 15.68
CA TYR A 560 -17.40 -1.82 16.76
C TYR A 560 -16.32 -0.73 16.67
N GLY A 561 -15.60 -0.65 15.55
CA GLY A 561 -14.40 0.18 15.46
C GLY A 561 -13.29 -0.31 16.41
N LYS A 562 -13.39 -1.55 16.91
CA LYS A 562 -12.42 -2.17 17.82
C LYS A 562 -11.54 -3.20 17.11
N GLY A 563 -11.75 -3.41 15.81
CA GLY A 563 -11.09 -4.45 15.03
C GLY A 563 -11.48 -5.85 15.49
N LEU A 564 -10.77 -6.85 14.97
CA LEU A 564 -10.95 -8.27 15.31
C LEU A 564 -9.62 -9.01 15.21
N VAL A 565 -9.55 -10.18 15.85
CA VAL A 565 -8.47 -11.14 15.66
C VAL A 565 -9.02 -12.42 15.05
N PHE A 566 -8.21 -13.09 14.25
CA PHE A 566 -8.59 -14.36 13.63
C PHE A 566 -7.37 -15.27 13.47
N THR A 567 -7.60 -16.58 13.51
CA THR A 567 -6.61 -17.62 13.26
C THR A 567 -7.29 -18.84 12.64
N TRP A 568 -6.49 -19.63 11.94
CA TRP A 568 -6.77 -20.96 11.42
C TRP A 568 -5.78 -21.99 11.97
N GLY A 569 -4.74 -21.53 12.67
CA GLY A 569 -3.73 -22.36 13.33
C GLY A 569 -4.04 -22.56 14.81
N GLU A 570 -3.31 -23.47 15.44
CA GLU A 570 -3.33 -23.69 16.88
C GLU A 570 -2.47 -22.62 17.57
N ASP A 571 -3.11 -21.62 18.16
CA ASP A 571 -2.43 -20.53 18.89
C ASP A 571 -3.28 -20.02 20.06
N SER A 572 -2.64 -19.36 21.03
CA SER A 572 -3.26 -18.78 22.21
C SER A 572 -2.97 -17.27 22.30
N LEU A 573 -4.01 -16.47 22.48
CA LEU A 573 -3.89 -15.03 22.72
C LEU A 573 -4.16 -14.74 24.19
N GLU A 574 -3.16 -14.22 24.89
CA GLU A 574 -3.31 -13.73 26.27
C GLU A 574 -3.76 -12.28 26.28
N ILE A 575 -4.80 -11.99 27.07
CA ILE A 575 -5.36 -10.63 27.21
C ILE A 575 -5.29 -10.27 28.69
N PRO A 576 -4.31 -9.45 29.12
CA PRO A 576 -4.20 -9.03 30.50
C PRO A 576 -5.34 -8.06 30.85
N PHE A 577 -5.86 -8.17 32.07
CA PHE A 577 -6.86 -7.26 32.60
C PHE A 577 -6.83 -7.23 34.11
N ASP A 578 -7.24 -6.09 34.67
CA ASP A 578 -7.37 -5.89 36.10
C ASP A 578 -8.85 -5.79 36.48
N ILE A 579 -9.19 -6.38 37.63
CA ILE A 579 -10.53 -6.28 38.21
C ILE A 579 -10.45 -5.35 39.41
N GLU A 580 -11.11 -4.18 39.33
CA GLU A 580 -11.14 -3.21 40.43
C GLU A 580 -12.05 -3.68 41.59
N GLU A 581 -13.16 -4.35 41.28
CA GLU A 581 -14.17 -4.77 42.25
C GLU A 581 -14.26 -6.29 42.33
N ASN A 582 -14.08 -6.89 43.51
CA ASN A 582 -14.27 -8.33 43.70
C ASN A 582 -15.78 -8.67 43.70
N ASN A 583 -16.34 -8.89 42.52
CA ASN A 583 -17.77 -9.13 42.30
C ASN A 583 -17.98 -10.29 41.31
N ASN A 584 -19.24 -10.69 41.09
CA ASN A 584 -19.61 -11.66 40.08
C ASN A 584 -19.66 -11.02 38.70
N TYR A 585 -18.83 -11.50 37.78
CA TYR A 585 -18.79 -11.06 36.40
C TYR A 585 -19.49 -12.05 35.47
N LYS A 586 -20.13 -11.53 34.43
CA LYS A 586 -20.59 -12.31 33.28
C LYS A 586 -19.67 -12.01 32.10
N LEU A 587 -19.14 -13.06 31.49
CA LEU A 587 -18.32 -12.94 30.29
C LEU A 587 -19.24 -13.01 29.07
N PHE A 588 -19.16 -11.98 28.23
CA PHE A 588 -19.82 -11.95 26.93
C PHE A 588 -18.75 -11.93 25.84
N ILE A 589 -18.86 -12.82 24.87
CA ILE A 589 -17.88 -12.94 23.79
C ILE A 589 -18.58 -12.77 22.46
N ARG A 590 -18.02 -11.89 21.62
CA ARG A 590 -18.38 -11.85 20.21
C ARG A 590 -17.40 -12.62 19.38
N TYR A 591 -17.90 -13.57 18.59
CA TYR A 591 -17.08 -14.37 17.70
C TYR A 591 -17.79 -14.59 16.37
N PHE A 592 -17.03 -15.01 15.37
CA PHE A 592 -17.53 -15.33 14.05
C PHE A 592 -17.85 -16.82 13.96
N GLU A 593 -19.12 -17.15 13.82
CA GLU A 593 -19.58 -18.52 13.56
C GLU A 593 -19.76 -18.75 12.07
N ASN A 594 -19.41 -19.96 11.61
CA ASN A 594 -19.47 -20.33 10.20
C ASN A 594 -19.45 -21.86 10.01
N TRP A 595 -19.74 -22.34 8.81
CA TRP A 595 -19.87 -23.78 8.54
C TRP A 595 -18.55 -24.56 8.60
N ARG A 596 -17.42 -23.85 8.54
CA ARG A 596 -16.05 -24.36 8.77
C ARG A 596 -15.53 -24.03 10.16
N GLY A 597 -16.37 -23.52 11.06
CA GLY A 597 -15.95 -23.18 12.41
C GLY A 597 -15.46 -24.41 13.17
N GLU A 598 -14.54 -24.16 14.09
CA GLU A 598 -13.96 -25.15 14.99
C GLU A 598 -14.22 -24.78 16.46
N LYS A 599 -13.47 -25.39 17.38
CA LYS A 599 -13.59 -25.13 18.81
C LYS A 599 -12.63 -24.03 19.22
N MET A 600 -13.15 -22.99 19.86
CA MET A 600 -12.35 -22.00 20.56
C MET A 600 -12.47 -22.24 22.06
N THR A 601 -11.35 -22.25 22.79
CA THR A 601 -11.36 -22.37 24.25
C THR A 601 -10.90 -21.07 24.87
N VAL A 602 -11.74 -20.49 25.74
CA VAL A 602 -11.40 -19.30 26.52
C VAL A 602 -11.06 -19.71 27.94
N HIS A 603 -9.85 -19.40 28.38
CA HIS A 603 -9.42 -19.69 29.75
C HIS A 603 -9.61 -18.46 30.63
N LEU A 604 -10.43 -18.58 31.67
CA LEU A 604 -10.62 -17.54 32.68
C LEU A 604 -10.21 -18.10 34.05
N ASN A 605 -9.16 -17.53 34.65
CA ASN A 605 -8.58 -18.04 35.91
C ASN A 605 -8.28 -19.56 35.86
N GLY A 606 -7.70 -20.02 34.75
CA GLY A 606 -7.39 -21.43 34.50
C GLY A 606 -8.60 -22.33 34.18
N LYS A 607 -9.83 -21.82 34.23
CA LYS A 607 -11.03 -22.59 33.88
C LYS A 607 -11.33 -22.46 32.37
N PRO A 608 -11.42 -23.57 31.63
CA PRO A 608 -11.74 -23.54 30.21
C PRO A 608 -13.24 -23.35 29.97
N ILE A 609 -13.58 -22.46 29.04
CA ILE A 609 -14.92 -22.27 28.49
C ILE A 609 -14.85 -22.60 27.00
N GLN A 610 -15.51 -23.69 26.60
CA GLN A 610 -15.53 -24.12 25.21
C GLN A 610 -16.63 -23.39 24.42
N ILE A 611 -16.26 -22.89 23.25
CA ILE A 611 -17.13 -22.20 22.30
C ILE A 611 -17.05 -22.95 20.97
N GLU A 612 -18.15 -23.57 20.59
CA GLU A 612 -18.32 -24.14 19.26
C GLU A 612 -18.61 -22.99 18.29
N THR A 613 -17.75 -22.81 17.29
CA THR A 613 -17.92 -21.76 16.25
C THR A 613 -18.53 -22.30 14.96
N ARG A 614 -18.84 -23.60 14.92
CA ARG A 614 -19.45 -24.25 13.76
C ARG A 614 -20.95 -23.98 13.71
N GLU A 615 -21.42 -23.34 12.64
CA GLU A 615 -22.85 -23.06 12.43
C GLU A 615 -23.21 -23.04 10.93
N GLN A 616 -24.49 -23.13 10.58
CA GLN A 616 -24.91 -23.10 9.16
C GLN A 616 -24.71 -21.73 8.48
N LEU A 617 -24.75 -20.66 9.26
CA LEU A 617 -24.66 -19.28 8.77
C LEU A 617 -23.31 -18.66 9.11
N ASN A 618 -22.83 -17.78 8.24
CA ASN A 618 -21.58 -17.05 8.41
C ASN A 618 -21.86 -15.67 9.01
N LYS A 619 -21.68 -15.50 10.33
CA LYS A 619 -21.99 -14.23 10.99
C LYS A 619 -21.27 -14.08 12.33
N PHE A 620 -21.14 -12.84 12.78
CA PHE A 620 -20.76 -12.53 14.15
C PHE A 620 -21.97 -12.62 15.07
N ILE A 621 -21.80 -13.29 16.22
CA ILE A 621 -22.79 -13.36 17.30
C ILE A 621 -22.17 -13.08 18.66
N TRP A 622 -23.03 -12.69 19.60
CA TRP A 622 -22.71 -12.61 21.03
C TRP A 622 -23.17 -13.87 21.74
N LYS A 623 -22.36 -14.37 22.67
CA LYS A 623 -22.69 -15.46 23.58
C LYS A 623 -22.42 -15.08 25.03
#